data_AF-A0A7C8N429-F1
#
_entry.id   AF-A0A7C8N429-F1
#
_cell.length_a   1.000
_cell.length_b   1.000
_cell.length_c   1.000
_cell.angle_alpha   90.00
_cell.angle_beta   90.00
_cell.angle_gamma   90.00
#
_symmetry.space_group_name_H-M   'P 1'
#
loop_
_entity.id
_entity.type
_entity.pdbx_description
1 polymer ?
#
loop_
_entity_poly.entity_id
_entity_poly.type
_entity_poly.pdbx_seq_one_letter_code
_entity_poly.pdbx_strand_id
1 'polypeptide(L)'
;MASQYLAKEPIVSLETFQGLLWGGFALCVIAFGCRAHIRILCHRRFLIDDWLMLASLLVFLGNPILAQLSLSSVYTVATVQAGQLIPGPDFPYTVQKNLHALGVFFILCYIGIWLIKLGFLVFFYRLGSKITKFLVLWWIFLFVTVASLAVILGTGRFSCFFGSVEYITTVCASTGAERDKAIFKLSVALDVISDALILAFPLSILWGTKITLRKKYVLSAVFSLVLLTIAVTIVRTSAYGGADETVASVPWVWFWLSVEWVVSFITACVVSFRALFVQKERIAGHAKEREMAARHAPKGSGFRKRAKLLHENLVETLRTLEMEESSELSVLPMPDASASSPKPNRRPINGYDEHLLIVM
;
A
#
# COMPACT_ATOMS: atom_id res chain seq x y z
N MET A 1 -2.04 -29.47 -44.45
CA MET A 1 -1.26 -29.19 -43.22
C MET A 1 -2.24 -28.97 -42.07
N ALA A 2 -2.90 -30.05 -41.68
CA ALA A 2 -3.94 -30.08 -40.66
C ALA A 2 -3.55 -31.20 -39.68
N SER A 3 -2.74 -30.85 -38.69
CA SER A 3 -2.34 -31.74 -37.60
C SER A 3 -1.53 -30.92 -36.60
N GLN A 4 -1.97 -30.92 -35.34
CA GLN A 4 -1.42 -30.23 -34.16
C GLN A 4 -2.08 -28.88 -33.76
N TYR A 5 -3.40 -28.82 -33.74
CA TYR A 5 -4.09 -28.06 -32.69
C TYR A 5 -4.76 -29.08 -31.79
N LEU A 6 -3.97 -29.69 -30.89
CA LEU A 6 -4.52 -30.47 -29.80
C LEU A 6 -5.43 -29.54 -29.00
N ALA A 7 -6.74 -29.77 -29.11
CA ALA A 7 -7.76 -29.16 -28.29
C ALA A 7 -7.41 -29.41 -26.83
N LYS A 8 -6.82 -28.40 -26.17
CA LYS A 8 -6.56 -28.45 -24.74
C LYS A 8 -7.87 -28.12 -24.05
N GLU A 9 -8.46 -29.10 -23.38
CA GLU A 9 -9.61 -28.88 -22.49
C GLU A 9 -9.36 -27.67 -21.58
N PRO A 10 -10.41 -26.90 -21.22
CA PRO A 10 -10.26 -25.80 -20.29
C PRO A 10 -9.57 -26.32 -19.02
N ILE A 11 -8.42 -25.74 -18.69
CA ILE A 11 -7.54 -26.20 -17.60
C ILE A 11 -8.28 -26.24 -16.24
N VAL A 12 -9.39 -25.50 -16.11
CA VAL A 12 -10.26 -25.44 -14.93
C VAL A 12 -11.71 -25.30 -15.36
N SER A 13 -12.65 -26.03 -14.73
CA SER A 13 -14.09 -25.85 -14.98
C SER A 13 -14.61 -24.51 -14.45
N LEU A 14 -15.67 -23.98 -15.07
CA LEU A 14 -16.25 -22.67 -14.71
C LEU A 14 -16.62 -22.58 -13.22
N GLU A 15 -17.30 -23.60 -12.70
CA GLU A 15 -17.74 -23.66 -11.30
C GLU A 15 -16.55 -23.72 -10.34
N THR A 16 -15.54 -24.51 -10.68
CA THR A 16 -14.31 -24.59 -9.87
C THR A 16 -13.61 -23.23 -9.82
N PHE A 17 -13.55 -22.52 -10.95
CA PHE A 17 -12.90 -21.22 -10.98
C PHE A 17 -13.68 -20.18 -10.15
N GLN A 18 -15.01 -20.15 -10.24
CA GLN A 18 -15.84 -19.30 -9.38
C GLN A 18 -15.67 -19.64 -7.90
N GLY A 19 -15.66 -20.92 -7.55
CA GLY A 19 -15.43 -21.40 -6.20
C GLY A 19 -14.06 -20.97 -5.65
N LEU A 20 -13.02 -21.00 -6.47
CA LEU A 20 -11.67 -20.54 -6.10
C LEU A 20 -11.62 -19.03 -5.84
N LEU A 21 -12.31 -18.22 -6.65
CA LEU A 21 -12.36 -16.76 -6.46
C LEU A 21 -13.10 -16.37 -5.18
N TRP A 22 -14.28 -16.96 -4.94
CA TRP A 22 -15.04 -16.72 -3.71
C TRP A 22 -14.33 -17.27 -2.47
N GLY A 23 -13.71 -18.46 -2.58
CA GLY A 23 -12.89 -19.03 -1.52
C GLY A 23 -11.68 -18.17 -1.18
N GLY A 24 -10.99 -17.64 -2.18
CA GLY A 24 -9.90 -16.68 -2.02
C GLY A 24 -10.35 -15.40 -1.32
N PHE A 25 -11.51 -14.84 -1.72
CA PHE A 25 -12.11 -13.68 -1.05
C PHE A 25 -12.44 -13.97 0.43
N ALA A 26 -13.09 -15.10 0.71
CA ALA A 26 -13.41 -15.52 2.07
C ALA A 26 -12.14 -15.65 2.94
N LEU A 27 -11.06 -16.21 2.38
CA LEU A 27 -9.78 -16.31 3.06
C LEU A 27 -9.18 -14.93 3.39
N CYS A 28 -9.27 -13.96 2.48
CA CYS A 28 -8.86 -12.58 2.73
C CYS A 28 -9.71 -11.91 3.82
N VAL A 29 -11.03 -12.13 3.83
CA VAL A 29 -11.94 -11.63 4.88
C VAL A 29 -11.55 -12.19 6.25
N ILE A 30 -11.29 -13.50 6.35
CA ILE A 30 -10.85 -14.13 7.60
C ILE A 30 -9.51 -13.54 8.06
N ALA A 31 -8.53 -13.44 7.15
CA ALA A 31 -7.23 -12.86 7.46
C ALA A 31 -7.32 -11.40 7.94
N PHE A 32 -8.17 -10.60 7.29
CA PHE A 32 -8.45 -9.22 7.73
C PHE A 32 -9.19 -9.17 9.07
N GLY A 33 -10.15 -10.05 9.30
CA GLY A 33 -10.86 -10.18 10.57
C GLY A 33 -9.91 -10.47 11.72
N CYS A 34 -9.00 -11.43 11.55
CA CYS A 34 -7.92 -11.68 12.50
C CYS A 34 -7.05 -10.42 12.71
N ARG A 35 -6.75 -9.68 11.62
CA ARG A 35 -5.96 -8.44 11.66
C ARG A 35 -6.62 -7.36 12.51
N ALA A 36 -7.88 -7.08 12.22
CA ALA A 36 -8.67 -6.10 12.93
C ALA A 36 -8.83 -6.49 14.41
N HIS A 37 -9.14 -7.75 14.69
CA HIS A 37 -9.33 -8.24 16.06
C HIS A 37 -8.08 -8.03 16.93
N ILE A 38 -6.90 -8.45 16.46
CA ILE A 38 -5.64 -8.28 17.19
C ILE A 38 -5.32 -6.80 17.41
N ARG A 39 -5.62 -5.93 16.44
CA ARG A 39 -5.37 -4.48 16.57
C ARG A 39 -6.31 -3.81 17.54
N ILE A 40 -7.58 -4.18 17.54
CA ILE A 40 -8.54 -3.68 18.54
C ILE A 40 -8.08 -4.08 19.94
N LEU A 41 -7.62 -5.33 20.13
CA LEU A 41 -7.09 -5.80 21.41
C LEU A 41 -5.79 -5.08 21.84
N CYS A 42 -4.87 -4.81 20.91
CA CYS A 42 -3.55 -4.24 21.25
C CYS A 42 -3.53 -2.70 21.31
N HIS A 43 -4.26 -2.02 20.44
CA HIS A 43 -4.17 -0.57 20.23
C HIS A 43 -5.49 0.19 20.40
N ARG A 44 -6.65 -0.51 20.47
CA ARG A 44 -7.99 0.08 20.59
C ARG A 44 -8.37 1.14 19.53
N ARG A 45 -7.60 1.27 18.44
CA ARG A 45 -7.84 2.22 17.34
C ARG A 45 -7.38 1.63 16.01
N PHE A 46 -8.11 1.94 14.95
CA PHE A 46 -7.70 1.66 13.57
C PHE A 46 -6.64 2.66 13.11
N LEU A 47 -5.64 2.17 12.40
CA LEU A 47 -4.58 2.98 11.84
C LEU A 47 -4.79 3.12 10.33
N ILE A 48 -4.16 4.13 9.72
CA ILE A 48 -4.31 4.43 8.27
C ILE A 48 -4.01 3.19 7.41
N ASP A 49 -3.02 2.38 7.81
CA ASP A 49 -2.68 1.16 7.10
C ASP A 49 -3.78 0.08 7.14
N ASP A 50 -4.64 0.07 8.16
CA ASP A 50 -5.80 -0.84 8.19
C ASP A 50 -6.92 -0.38 7.27
N TRP A 51 -7.11 0.94 7.14
CA TRP A 51 -8.07 1.50 6.20
C TRP A 51 -7.68 1.21 4.74
N LEU A 52 -6.38 1.28 4.42
CA LEU A 52 -5.88 0.90 3.10
C LEU A 52 -6.09 -0.60 2.81
N MET A 53 -5.88 -1.47 3.80
CA MET A 53 -6.15 -2.90 3.67
C MET A 53 -7.65 -3.19 3.51
N LEU A 54 -8.51 -2.47 4.25
CA LEU A 54 -9.97 -2.58 4.09
C LEU A 54 -10.40 -2.10 2.70
N ALA A 55 -9.86 -0.99 2.22
CA ALA A 55 -10.12 -0.50 0.87
C ALA A 55 -9.71 -1.53 -0.18
N SER A 56 -8.53 -2.15 -0.07
CA SER A 56 -8.13 -3.25 -0.97
C SER A 56 -9.11 -4.42 -0.91
N LEU A 57 -9.58 -4.82 0.28
CA LEU A 57 -10.56 -5.90 0.42
C LEU A 57 -11.89 -5.57 -0.28
N LEU A 58 -12.36 -4.32 -0.16
CA LEU A 58 -13.58 -3.85 -0.83
C LEU A 58 -13.43 -3.83 -2.35
N VAL A 59 -12.26 -3.40 -2.86
CA VAL A 59 -11.97 -3.47 -4.31
C VAL A 59 -11.87 -4.94 -4.75
N PHE A 60 -11.31 -5.83 -3.93
CA PHE A 60 -11.18 -7.25 -4.25
C PHE A 60 -12.54 -7.95 -4.37
N LEU A 61 -13.56 -7.52 -3.62
CA LEU A 61 -14.94 -8.02 -3.76
C LEU A 61 -15.48 -7.83 -5.18
N GLY A 62 -15.04 -6.80 -5.90
CA GLY A 62 -15.41 -6.59 -7.29
C GLY A 62 -14.94 -7.73 -8.22
N ASN A 63 -13.84 -8.41 -7.90
CA ASN A 63 -13.27 -9.48 -8.71
C ASN A 63 -14.18 -10.74 -8.81
N PRO A 64 -14.59 -11.40 -7.71
CA PRO A 64 -15.51 -12.53 -7.79
C PRO A 64 -16.89 -12.13 -8.33
N ILE A 65 -17.38 -10.92 -8.06
CA ILE A 65 -18.64 -10.41 -8.64
C ILE A 65 -18.52 -10.32 -10.16
N LEU A 66 -17.45 -9.68 -10.66
CA LEU A 66 -17.22 -9.52 -12.09
C LEU A 66 -17.03 -10.86 -12.80
N ALA A 67 -16.34 -11.80 -12.15
CA ALA A 67 -16.22 -13.17 -12.63
C ALA A 67 -17.58 -13.87 -12.66
N GLN A 68 -18.43 -13.72 -11.66
CA GLN A 68 -19.77 -14.30 -11.68
C GLN A 68 -20.59 -13.83 -12.90
N LEU A 69 -20.45 -12.55 -13.26
CA LEU A 69 -21.20 -11.92 -14.35
C LEU A 69 -20.62 -12.19 -15.75
N SER A 70 -19.30 -12.37 -15.84
CA SER A 70 -18.59 -12.32 -17.14
C SER A 70 -17.90 -13.63 -17.51
N LEU A 71 -17.59 -14.49 -16.53
CA LEU A 71 -16.73 -15.65 -16.77
C LEU A 71 -17.38 -16.68 -17.70
N SER A 72 -18.72 -16.81 -17.67
CA SER A 72 -19.45 -17.63 -18.66
C SER A 72 -19.19 -17.15 -20.10
N SER A 73 -19.29 -15.84 -20.34
CA SER A 73 -19.00 -15.24 -21.65
C SER A 73 -17.53 -15.37 -22.05
N VAL A 74 -16.60 -15.32 -21.09
CA VAL A 74 -15.16 -15.51 -21.34
C VAL A 74 -14.87 -16.95 -21.78
N TYR A 75 -15.49 -17.95 -21.14
CA TYR A 75 -15.34 -19.36 -21.53
C TYR A 75 -15.92 -19.61 -22.93
N THR A 76 -17.05 -19.00 -23.29
CA THR A 76 -17.61 -19.09 -24.65
C THR A 76 -16.67 -18.49 -25.70
N VAL A 77 -16.03 -17.36 -25.43
CA VAL A 77 -15.05 -16.79 -26.36
C VAL A 77 -13.82 -17.69 -26.48
N ALA A 78 -13.36 -18.27 -25.37
CA ALA A 78 -12.23 -19.20 -25.38
C ALA A 78 -12.51 -20.48 -26.19
N THR A 79 -13.72 -21.06 -26.11
CA THR A 79 -14.09 -22.25 -26.89
C THR A 79 -14.26 -21.95 -28.39
N VAL A 80 -14.76 -20.75 -28.74
CA VAL A 80 -14.78 -20.28 -30.14
C VAL A 80 -13.36 -20.10 -30.67
N GLN A 81 -12.46 -19.48 -29.90
CA GLN A 81 -11.05 -19.33 -30.27
C GLN A 81 -10.32 -20.67 -30.43
N ALA A 82 -10.71 -21.69 -29.65
CA ALA A 82 -10.21 -23.05 -29.77
C ALA A 82 -10.80 -23.83 -30.97
N GLY A 83 -11.68 -23.22 -31.76
CA GLY A 83 -12.33 -23.84 -32.92
C GLY A 83 -13.40 -24.87 -32.56
N GLN A 84 -13.84 -24.92 -31.29
CA GLN A 84 -14.81 -25.90 -30.79
C GLN A 84 -16.27 -25.46 -30.97
N LEU A 85 -16.49 -24.16 -31.24
CA LEU A 85 -17.82 -23.57 -31.39
C LEU A 85 -17.82 -22.56 -32.54
N ILE A 86 -18.85 -22.60 -33.39
CA ILE A 86 -19.04 -21.65 -34.49
C ILE A 86 -19.58 -20.32 -33.90
N PRO A 87 -18.97 -19.16 -34.21
CA PRO A 87 -19.44 -17.88 -33.69
C PRO A 87 -20.85 -17.55 -34.22
N GLY A 88 -21.76 -17.23 -33.31
CA GLY A 88 -23.09 -16.71 -33.66
C GLY A 88 -23.04 -15.24 -34.14
N PRO A 89 -24.16 -14.70 -34.64
CA PRO A 89 -24.24 -13.30 -35.11
C PRO A 89 -23.93 -12.27 -34.01
N ASP A 90 -24.21 -12.58 -32.74
CA ASP A 90 -23.96 -11.70 -31.58
C ASP A 90 -22.52 -11.81 -31.02
N PHE A 91 -21.65 -12.57 -31.69
CA PHE A 91 -20.29 -12.81 -31.24
C PHE A 91 -19.45 -11.53 -31.07
N PRO A 92 -19.50 -10.53 -31.98
CA PRO A 92 -18.73 -9.28 -31.82
C PRO A 92 -19.12 -8.51 -30.55
N TYR A 93 -20.41 -8.47 -30.22
CA TYR A 93 -20.92 -7.82 -29.00
C TYR A 93 -20.49 -8.59 -27.74
N THR A 94 -20.49 -9.92 -27.80
CA THR A 94 -20.00 -10.78 -26.71
C THR A 94 -18.51 -10.57 -26.45
N VAL A 95 -17.70 -10.47 -27.51
CA VAL A 95 -16.27 -10.15 -27.41
C VAL A 95 -16.04 -8.77 -26.80
N GLN A 96 -16.81 -7.75 -27.23
CA GLN A 96 -16.71 -6.40 -26.65
C GLN A 96 -17.04 -6.39 -25.16
N LYS A 97 -18.16 -7.02 -24.76
CA LYS A 97 -18.55 -7.14 -23.34
C LYS A 97 -17.45 -7.81 -22.51
N ASN A 98 -16.82 -8.86 -23.06
CA ASN A 98 -15.71 -9.54 -22.40
C ASN A 98 -14.47 -8.65 -22.27
N LEU A 99 -14.10 -7.89 -23.31
CA LEU A 99 -12.98 -6.95 -23.25
C LEU A 99 -13.21 -5.84 -22.21
N HIS A 100 -14.43 -5.32 -22.13
CA HIS A 100 -14.81 -4.34 -21.11
C HIS A 100 -14.67 -4.95 -19.70
N ALA A 101 -15.18 -6.17 -19.50
CA ALA A 101 -15.03 -6.88 -18.24
C ALA A 101 -13.55 -7.11 -17.88
N LEU A 102 -12.71 -7.48 -18.85
CA LEU A 102 -11.27 -7.63 -18.63
C LEU A 102 -10.58 -6.32 -18.27
N GLY A 103 -10.93 -5.22 -18.94
CA GLY A 103 -10.42 -3.89 -18.60
C GLY A 103 -10.74 -3.52 -17.16
N VAL A 104 -11.99 -3.71 -16.73
CA VAL A 104 -12.41 -3.47 -15.33
C VAL A 104 -11.65 -4.39 -14.38
N PHE A 105 -11.53 -5.68 -14.69
CA PHE A 105 -10.79 -6.64 -13.88
C PHE A 105 -9.33 -6.21 -13.67
N PHE A 106 -8.61 -5.85 -14.74
CA PHE A 106 -7.23 -5.40 -14.63
C PHE A 106 -7.11 -4.15 -13.77
N ILE A 107 -7.99 -3.16 -13.96
CA ILE A 107 -8.00 -1.93 -13.16
C ILE A 107 -8.22 -2.25 -11.68
N LEU A 108 -9.21 -3.09 -11.35
CA LEU A 108 -9.48 -3.51 -9.97
C LEU A 108 -8.26 -4.21 -9.35
N CYS A 109 -7.63 -5.14 -10.08
CA CYS A 109 -6.43 -5.86 -9.64
C CYS A 109 -5.24 -4.94 -9.39
N TYR A 110 -4.92 -4.06 -10.35
CA TYR A 110 -3.80 -3.14 -10.19
C TYR A 110 -4.01 -2.16 -9.04
N ILE A 111 -5.18 -1.54 -8.94
CA ILE A 111 -5.50 -0.63 -7.82
C ILE A 111 -5.48 -1.38 -6.49
N GLY A 112 -6.07 -2.57 -6.45
CA GLY A 112 -6.16 -3.40 -5.26
C GLY A 112 -4.81 -3.85 -4.70
N ILE A 113 -3.92 -4.35 -5.57
CA ILE A 113 -2.54 -4.73 -5.23
C ILE A 113 -1.74 -3.49 -4.82
N TRP A 114 -1.92 -2.37 -5.52
CA TRP A 114 -1.27 -1.11 -5.18
C TRP A 114 -1.67 -0.60 -3.78
N LEU A 115 -2.95 -0.70 -3.41
CA LEU A 115 -3.43 -0.36 -2.05
C LEU A 115 -2.77 -1.25 -0.98
N ILE A 116 -2.55 -2.54 -1.26
CA ILE A 116 -1.82 -3.45 -0.35
C ILE A 116 -0.38 -2.96 -0.16
N LYS A 117 0.31 -2.62 -1.25
CA LYS A 117 1.70 -2.11 -1.23
C LYS A 117 1.80 -0.81 -0.45
N LEU A 118 0.85 0.12 -0.64
CA LEU A 118 0.76 1.33 0.19
C LEU A 118 0.49 1.03 1.66
N GLY A 119 -0.42 0.09 1.96
CA GLY A 119 -0.69 -0.35 3.33
C GLY A 119 0.57 -0.85 4.04
N PHE A 120 1.37 -1.68 3.35
CA PHE A 120 2.69 -2.10 3.80
C PHE A 120 3.65 -0.93 4.05
N LEU A 121 3.72 -0.01 3.09
CA LEU A 121 4.63 1.12 3.13
C LEU A 121 4.32 2.04 4.32
N VAL A 122 3.05 2.39 4.54
CA VAL A 122 2.60 3.17 5.70
C VAL A 122 2.88 2.43 7.01
N PHE A 123 2.66 1.12 7.04
CA PHE A 123 2.97 0.30 8.21
C PHE A 123 4.47 0.34 8.56
N PHE A 124 5.34 0.17 7.57
CA PHE A 124 6.79 0.20 7.75
C PHE A 124 7.32 1.59 8.11
N TYR A 125 6.77 2.66 7.52
CA TYR A 125 7.08 4.04 7.90
C TYR A 125 6.94 4.25 9.41
N ARG A 126 5.81 3.82 9.98
CA ARG A 126 5.54 3.95 11.41
C ARG A 126 6.55 3.16 12.25
N LEU A 127 6.93 1.97 11.81
CA LEU A 127 7.86 1.10 12.53
C LEU A 127 9.30 1.66 12.56
N GLY A 128 9.75 2.24 11.46
CA GLY A 128 11.13 2.65 11.25
C GLY A 128 11.39 4.15 11.21
N SER A 129 10.40 4.99 11.55
CA SER A 129 10.47 6.47 11.54
C SER A 129 11.69 7.08 12.25
N LYS A 130 12.33 6.34 13.17
CA LYS A 130 13.51 6.79 13.93
C LYS A 130 14.86 6.41 13.31
N ILE A 131 14.89 5.66 12.21
CA ILE A 131 16.11 5.14 11.60
C ILE A 131 16.27 5.76 10.21
N THR A 132 17.27 6.64 10.03
CA THR A 132 17.48 7.40 8.78
C THR A 132 17.72 6.50 7.57
N LYS A 133 18.58 5.47 7.69
CA LYS A 133 18.82 4.49 6.60
C LYS A 133 17.54 3.77 6.16
N PHE A 134 16.65 3.48 7.11
CA PHE A 134 15.37 2.86 6.84
C PHE A 134 14.42 3.80 6.09
N LEU A 135 14.42 5.10 6.45
CA LEU A 135 13.63 6.12 5.77
C LEU A 135 14.09 6.34 4.32
N VAL A 136 15.39 6.26 4.03
CA VAL A 136 15.90 6.35 2.65
C VAL A 136 15.36 5.19 1.81
N LEU A 137 15.46 3.95 2.32
CA LEU A 137 14.87 2.77 1.65
C LEU A 137 13.36 2.91 1.46
N TRP A 138 12.68 3.50 2.44
CA TRP A 138 11.25 3.77 2.38
C TRP A 138 10.88 4.74 1.26
N TRP A 139 11.61 5.85 1.09
CA TRP A 139 11.37 6.81 0.01
C TRP A 139 11.63 6.19 -1.37
N ILE A 140 12.67 5.36 -1.50
CA ILE A 140 12.93 4.62 -2.75
C ILE A 140 11.76 3.70 -3.07
N PHE A 141 11.25 2.97 -2.07
CA PHE A 141 10.12 2.06 -2.30
C PHE A 141 8.82 2.80 -2.61
N LEU A 142 8.55 3.93 -1.95
CA LEU A 142 7.43 4.80 -2.31
C LEU A 142 7.51 5.23 -3.77
N PHE A 143 8.68 5.73 -4.19
CA PHE A 143 8.89 6.18 -5.56
C PHE A 143 8.66 5.04 -6.56
N VAL A 144 9.26 3.86 -6.33
CA VAL A 144 9.06 2.69 -7.21
C VAL A 144 7.59 2.28 -7.28
N THR A 145 6.86 2.30 -6.17
CA THR A 145 5.44 1.91 -6.09
C THR A 145 4.52 2.91 -6.80
N VAL A 146 4.80 4.21 -6.70
CA VAL A 146 4.04 5.25 -7.38
C VAL A 146 4.38 5.26 -8.88
N ALA A 147 5.67 5.15 -9.22
CA ALA A 147 6.14 5.09 -10.60
C ALA A 147 5.58 3.87 -11.33
N SER A 148 5.53 2.69 -10.68
CA SER A 148 4.99 1.49 -11.31
C SER A 148 3.51 1.63 -11.67
N LEU A 149 2.70 2.21 -10.79
CA LEU A 149 1.30 2.51 -11.10
C LEU A 149 1.19 3.52 -12.26
N ALA A 150 1.96 4.60 -12.21
CA ALA A 150 1.95 5.63 -13.25
C ALA A 150 2.36 5.05 -14.62
N VAL A 151 3.36 4.18 -14.66
CA VAL A 151 3.80 3.50 -15.90
C VAL A 151 2.70 2.57 -16.42
N ILE A 152 2.07 1.75 -15.57
CA ILE A 152 1.02 0.82 -16.00
C ILE A 152 -0.20 1.58 -16.52
N LEU A 153 -0.63 2.63 -15.82
CA LEU A 153 -1.76 3.46 -16.27
C LEU A 153 -1.40 4.30 -17.52
N GLY A 154 -0.19 4.84 -17.61
CA GLY A 154 0.23 5.68 -18.74
C GLY A 154 0.54 4.89 -20.01
N THR A 155 1.00 3.64 -19.89
CA THR A 155 1.32 2.79 -21.05
C THR A 155 0.17 1.88 -21.45
N GLY A 156 -0.78 1.64 -20.55
CA GLY A 156 -1.97 0.83 -20.80
C GLY A 156 -2.86 1.39 -21.91
N ARG A 157 -3.17 0.55 -22.91
CA ARG A 157 -4.09 0.91 -24.00
C ARG A 157 -5.54 0.69 -23.58
N PHE A 158 -6.05 1.55 -22.69
CA PHE A 158 -7.45 1.46 -22.22
C PHE A 158 -8.48 1.56 -23.35
N SER A 159 -8.15 2.25 -24.44
CA SER A 159 -9.00 2.30 -25.65
C SER A 159 -9.23 0.93 -26.29
N CYS A 160 -8.31 -0.04 -26.11
CA CYS A 160 -8.52 -1.41 -26.58
C CYS A 160 -9.37 -2.26 -25.63
N PHE A 161 -9.59 -1.81 -24.39
CA PHE A 161 -10.51 -2.45 -23.45
C PHE A 161 -11.90 -1.85 -23.46
N PHE A 162 -12.04 -0.54 -23.68
CA PHE A 162 -13.31 0.20 -23.60
C PHE A 162 -13.75 0.82 -24.94
N GLY A 163 -13.12 0.42 -26.04
CA GLY A 163 -13.39 0.94 -27.39
C GLY A 163 -14.69 0.41 -28.01
N SER A 164 -15.09 1.02 -29.13
CA SER A 164 -16.15 0.48 -29.97
C SER A 164 -15.72 -0.83 -30.64
N VAL A 165 -16.68 -1.66 -31.06
CA VAL A 165 -16.40 -2.92 -31.77
C VAL A 165 -15.50 -2.68 -32.98
N GLU A 166 -15.78 -1.63 -33.75
CA GLU A 166 -14.99 -1.26 -34.95
C GLU A 166 -13.54 -0.91 -34.59
N TYR A 167 -13.32 -0.12 -33.54
CA TYR A 167 -11.97 0.24 -33.11
C TYR A 167 -11.16 -0.98 -32.62
N ILE A 168 -11.81 -1.87 -31.88
CA ILE A 168 -11.20 -3.09 -31.36
C ILE A 168 -10.77 -4.01 -32.51
N THR A 169 -11.64 -4.25 -33.49
CA THR A 169 -11.38 -5.21 -34.57
C THR A 169 -10.41 -4.67 -35.63
N THR A 170 -10.34 -3.36 -35.82
CA THR A 170 -9.48 -2.75 -36.86
C THR A 170 -8.12 -2.34 -36.33
N VAL A 171 -8.07 -1.65 -35.18
CA VAL A 171 -6.84 -1.05 -34.65
C VAL A 171 -6.14 -1.99 -33.68
N CYS A 172 -6.87 -2.56 -32.72
CA CYS A 172 -6.27 -3.38 -31.67
C CYS A 172 -5.86 -4.77 -32.18
N ALA A 173 -6.52 -5.31 -33.21
CA ALA A 173 -6.14 -6.59 -33.82
C ALA A 173 -4.91 -6.49 -34.74
N SER A 174 -4.68 -5.33 -35.40
CA SER A 174 -3.64 -5.17 -36.42
C SER A 174 -2.36 -4.49 -35.91
N THR A 175 -2.45 -3.67 -34.85
CA THR A 175 -1.32 -2.84 -34.40
C THR A 175 -0.97 -3.08 -32.93
N GLY A 176 0.21 -3.67 -32.68
CA GLY A 176 0.89 -3.54 -31.40
C GLY A 176 0.82 -4.72 -30.43
N ALA A 177 0.60 -5.95 -30.92
CA ALA A 177 0.81 -7.16 -30.12
C ALA A 177 2.21 -7.20 -29.46
N GLU A 178 3.26 -6.77 -30.17
CA GLU A 178 4.62 -6.66 -29.61
C GLU A 178 4.73 -5.59 -28.51
N ARG A 179 4.01 -4.47 -28.66
CA ARG A 179 3.95 -3.43 -27.63
C ARG A 179 3.22 -3.93 -26.39
N ASP A 180 2.10 -4.64 -26.56
CA ASP A 180 1.32 -5.16 -25.44
C ASP A 180 2.09 -6.26 -24.68
N LYS A 181 2.83 -7.12 -25.40
CA LYS A 181 3.80 -8.05 -24.81
C LYS A 181 4.88 -7.31 -24.01
N ALA A 182 5.42 -6.22 -24.55
CA ALA A 182 6.45 -5.43 -23.86
C ALA A 182 5.90 -4.77 -22.58
N ILE A 183 4.69 -4.20 -22.63
CA ILE A 183 4.01 -3.60 -21.47
C ILE A 183 3.74 -4.68 -20.41
N PHE A 184 3.29 -5.86 -20.81
CA PHE A 184 3.08 -6.99 -19.89
C PHE A 184 4.38 -7.44 -19.20
N LYS A 185 5.48 -7.59 -19.96
CA LYS A 185 6.80 -7.91 -19.39
C LYS A 185 7.26 -6.83 -18.40
N LEU A 186 7.02 -5.56 -18.73
CA LEU A 186 7.35 -4.43 -17.87
C LEU A 186 6.52 -4.44 -16.57
N SER A 187 5.22 -4.71 -16.64
CA SER A 187 4.37 -4.78 -15.44
C SER A 187 4.82 -5.90 -14.51
N VAL A 188 5.13 -7.07 -15.05
CA VAL A 188 5.72 -8.19 -14.31
C VAL A 188 7.04 -7.80 -13.65
N ALA A 189 7.95 -7.16 -14.39
CA ALA A 189 9.26 -6.79 -13.84
C ALA A 189 9.12 -5.80 -12.68
N LEU A 190 8.27 -4.78 -12.83
CA LEU A 190 7.99 -3.81 -11.77
C LEU A 190 7.37 -4.46 -10.53
N ASP A 191 6.51 -5.45 -10.74
CA ASP A 191 5.86 -6.20 -9.68
C ASP A 191 6.89 -7.03 -8.87
N VAL A 192 7.74 -7.81 -9.54
CA VAL A 192 8.85 -8.55 -8.90
C VAL A 192 9.80 -7.63 -8.15
N ILE A 193 10.17 -6.49 -8.75
CA ILE A 193 11.04 -5.49 -8.09
C ILE A 193 10.36 -4.97 -6.81
N SER A 194 9.08 -4.64 -6.87
CA SER A 194 8.35 -4.13 -5.71
C SER A 194 8.22 -5.18 -4.58
N ASP A 195 8.02 -6.46 -4.92
CA ASP A 195 7.97 -7.55 -3.94
C ASP A 195 9.35 -7.81 -3.30
N ALA A 196 10.43 -7.72 -4.08
CA ALA A 196 11.78 -7.79 -3.57
C ALA A 196 12.11 -6.63 -2.61
N LEU A 197 11.58 -5.43 -2.87
CA LEU A 197 11.70 -4.30 -1.94
C LEU A 197 10.91 -4.53 -0.65
N ILE A 198 9.72 -5.14 -0.71
CA ILE A 198 8.97 -5.55 0.49
C ILE A 198 9.79 -6.55 1.33
N LEU A 199 10.50 -7.48 0.69
CA LEU A 199 11.44 -8.41 1.34
C LEU A 199 12.63 -7.70 2.01
N ALA A 200 13.11 -6.61 1.42
CA ALA A 200 14.26 -5.89 1.94
C ALA A 200 14.01 -5.25 3.32
N PHE A 201 12.77 -4.82 3.62
CA PHE A 201 12.42 -4.20 4.91
C PHE A 201 12.66 -5.13 6.12
N PRO A 202 12.04 -6.33 6.22
CA PRO A 202 12.29 -7.22 7.34
C PRO A 202 13.76 -7.64 7.40
N LEU A 203 14.41 -7.90 6.25
CA LEU A 203 15.83 -8.29 6.22
C LEU A 203 16.75 -7.19 6.78
N SER A 204 16.51 -5.93 6.42
CA SER A 204 17.26 -4.77 6.92
C SER A 204 17.16 -4.63 8.44
N ILE A 205 15.95 -4.83 9.00
CA ILE A 205 15.73 -4.81 10.46
C ILE A 205 16.51 -5.94 11.16
N LEU A 206 16.70 -7.07 10.49
CA LEU A 206 17.25 -8.29 11.10
C LEU A 206 18.76 -8.37 11.03
N TRP A 207 19.39 -7.75 10.04
CA TRP A 207 20.84 -7.76 9.86
C TRP A 207 21.60 -7.22 11.09
N GLY A 208 20.99 -6.30 11.85
CA GLY A 208 21.62 -5.67 13.00
C GLY A 208 21.45 -6.38 14.36
N THR A 209 20.74 -7.52 14.44
CA THR A 209 20.32 -8.05 15.75
C THR A 209 20.72 -9.52 15.94
N LYS A 210 21.26 -9.90 17.12
CA LYS A 210 21.46 -11.31 17.48
C LYS A 210 20.10 -11.98 17.73
N ILE A 211 19.68 -12.86 16.81
CA ILE A 211 18.33 -13.43 16.78
C ILE A 211 18.27 -14.76 17.57
N THR A 212 17.30 -14.90 18.47
CA THR A 212 17.00 -16.18 19.14
C THR A 212 16.29 -17.15 18.18
N LEU A 213 16.49 -18.47 18.32
CA LEU A 213 15.98 -19.48 17.38
C LEU A 213 14.47 -19.37 17.07
N ARG A 214 13.64 -18.98 18.05
CA ARG A 214 12.20 -18.74 17.84
C ARG A 214 11.91 -17.64 16.80
N LYS A 215 12.70 -16.56 16.82
CA LYS A 215 12.56 -15.44 15.86
C LYS A 215 13.05 -15.83 14.47
N LYS A 216 13.95 -16.83 14.36
CA LYS A 216 14.44 -17.37 13.08
C LYS A 216 13.33 -18.11 12.31
N TYR A 217 12.53 -18.94 12.97
CA TYR A 217 11.41 -19.65 12.32
C TYR A 217 10.33 -18.69 11.81
N VAL A 218 9.93 -17.70 12.62
CA VAL A 218 8.93 -16.70 12.21
C VAL A 218 9.43 -15.84 11.05
N LEU A 219 10.71 -15.45 11.07
CA LEU A 219 11.33 -14.78 9.94
C LEU A 219 11.32 -15.66 8.68
N SER A 220 11.68 -16.93 8.81
CA SER A 220 11.65 -17.88 7.71
C SER A 220 10.26 -17.99 7.10
N ALA A 221 9.20 -17.99 7.93
CA ALA A 221 7.82 -18.01 7.44
C ALA A 221 7.45 -16.75 6.64
N VAL A 222 7.82 -15.56 7.14
CA VAL A 222 7.60 -14.30 6.42
C VAL A 222 8.37 -14.27 5.10
N PHE A 223 9.63 -14.69 5.11
CA PHE A 223 10.46 -14.75 3.90
C PHE A 223 9.87 -15.71 2.86
N SER A 224 9.43 -16.89 3.31
CA SER A 224 8.76 -17.87 2.44
C SER A 224 7.47 -17.34 1.83
N LEU A 225 6.69 -16.54 2.55
CA LEU A 225 5.44 -15.97 2.03
C LEU A 225 5.69 -14.96 0.91
N VAL A 226 6.70 -14.10 1.02
CA VAL A 226 7.02 -13.17 -0.07
C VAL A 226 7.73 -13.88 -1.23
N LEU A 227 8.54 -14.91 -0.97
CA LEU A 227 9.03 -15.75 -2.06
C LEU A 227 7.88 -16.43 -2.82
N LEU A 228 6.78 -16.76 -2.13
CA LEU A 228 5.59 -17.30 -2.76
C LEU A 228 4.90 -16.26 -3.66
N THR A 229 4.82 -14.97 -3.29
CA THR A 229 4.28 -13.92 -4.18
C THR A 229 5.13 -13.76 -5.45
N ILE A 230 6.45 -13.80 -5.31
CA ILE A 230 7.37 -13.76 -6.45
C ILE A 230 7.20 -15.00 -7.34
N ALA A 231 7.09 -16.20 -6.75
CA ALA A 231 6.87 -17.43 -7.51
C ALA A 231 5.56 -17.39 -8.30
N VAL A 232 4.47 -16.94 -7.67
CA VAL A 232 3.16 -16.73 -8.31
C VAL A 232 3.29 -15.78 -9.51
N THR A 233 4.04 -14.68 -9.35
CA THR A 233 4.31 -13.71 -10.42
C THR A 233 5.09 -14.32 -11.60
N ILE A 234 6.06 -15.20 -11.31
CA ILE A 234 6.82 -15.90 -12.34
C ILE A 234 5.92 -16.87 -13.11
N VAL A 235 5.07 -17.63 -12.43
CA VAL A 235 4.14 -18.59 -13.09
C VAL A 235 3.09 -17.86 -13.94
N ARG A 236 2.62 -16.68 -13.51
CA ARG A 236 1.79 -15.79 -14.34
C ARG A 236 2.49 -15.44 -15.66
N THR A 237 3.82 -15.24 -15.61
CA THR A 237 4.63 -14.76 -16.74
C THR A 237 5.01 -15.86 -17.72
N SER A 238 5.23 -17.09 -17.23
CA SER A 238 5.51 -18.24 -18.10
C SER A 238 4.37 -18.53 -19.08
N ALA A 239 3.18 -18.00 -18.82
CA ALA A 239 2.04 -18.07 -19.73
C ALA A 239 2.24 -17.27 -21.04
N TYR A 240 3.05 -16.21 -21.02
CA TYR A 240 3.26 -15.31 -22.17
C TYR A 240 4.62 -15.51 -22.86
N GLY A 241 5.46 -16.42 -22.38
CA GLY A 241 6.89 -16.47 -22.72
C GLY A 241 7.45 -17.82 -23.17
N GLY A 242 6.62 -18.82 -23.46
CA GLY A 242 7.10 -20.09 -24.04
C GLY A 242 7.57 -19.93 -25.49
N ALA A 243 8.63 -20.66 -25.87
CA ALA A 243 9.11 -20.80 -27.24
C ALA A 243 8.09 -21.48 -28.18
N ASP A 244 7.09 -22.14 -27.60
CA ASP A 244 5.89 -22.60 -28.29
C ASP A 244 4.77 -21.58 -28.04
N GLU A 245 4.18 -21.08 -29.12
CA GLU A 245 3.15 -20.03 -29.26
C GLU A 245 1.84 -20.30 -28.50
N THR A 246 1.92 -20.61 -27.21
CA THR A 246 0.76 -20.71 -26.33
C THR A 246 0.30 -19.32 -26.00
N VAL A 247 -0.60 -18.79 -26.82
CA VAL A 247 -1.41 -17.62 -26.49
C VAL A 247 -2.10 -17.92 -25.17
N ALA A 248 -1.65 -17.30 -24.07
CA ALA A 248 -2.25 -17.51 -22.76
C ALA A 248 -3.75 -17.24 -22.85
N SER A 249 -4.57 -18.21 -22.46
CA SER A 249 -6.01 -17.99 -22.40
C SER A 249 -6.31 -16.96 -21.31
N VAL A 250 -7.20 -16.03 -21.63
CA VAL A 250 -7.66 -14.98 -20.70
C VAL A 250 -7.99 -15.50 -19.28
N PRO A 251 -8.69 -16.64 -19.10
CA PRO A 251 -8.95 -17.22 -17.78
C PRO A 251 -7.69 -17.55 -16.97
N TRP A 252 -6.60 -17.97 -17.61
CA TRP A 252 -5.36 -18.31 -16.94
C TRP A 252 -4.72 -17.09 -16.27
N VAL A 253 -4.68 -15.97 -16.99
CA VAL A 253 -4.13 -14.70 -16.50
C VAL A 253 -4.97 -14.16 -15.36
N TRP A 254 -6.30 -14.24 -15.49
CA TRP A 254 -7.25 -13.86 -14.45
C TRP A 254 -7.03 -14.67 -13.17
N PHE A 255 -6.88 -15.99 -13.30
CA PHE A 255 -6.65 -16.89 -12.18
C PHE A 255 -5.39 -16.51 -11.41
N TRP A 256 -4.25 -16.38 -12.09
CA TRP A 256 -2.98 -16.07 -11.42
C TRP A 256 -2.96 -14.69 -10.77
N LEU A 257 -3.54 -13.67 -11.41
CA LEU A 257 -3.70 -12.35 -10.80
C LEU A 257 -4.55 -12.39 -9.53
N SER A 258 -5.59 -13.22 -9.52
CA SER A 258 -6.44 -13.38 -8.33
C SER A 258 -5.70 -14.09 -7.20
N VAL A 259 -4.91 -15.13 -7.53
CA VAL A 259 -4.05 -15.82 -6.55
C VAL A 259 -3.01 -14.87 -5.98
N GLU A 260 -2.34 -14.08 -6.82
CA GLU A 260 -1.35 -13.09 -6.42
C GLU A 260 -1.91 -12.06 -5.45
N TRP A 261 -3.11 -11.56 -5.71
CA TRP A 261 -3.81 -10.66 -4.80
C TRP A 261 -4.03 -11.32 -3.44
N VAL A 262 -4.60 -12.53 -3.41
CA VAL A 262 -4.88 -13.26 -2.16
C VAL A 262 -3.60 -13.48 -1.36
N VAL A 263 -2.53 -13.95 -2.00
CA VAL A 263 -1.24 -14.20 -1.35
C VAL A 263 -0.63 -12.89 -0.83
N SER A 264 -0.64 -11.83 -1.64
CA SER A 264 -0.11 -10.51 -1.24
C SER A 264 -0.87 -9.95 -0.03
N PHE A 265 -2.19 -10.09 -0.02
CA PHE A 265 -3.04 -9.64 1.08
C PHE A 265 -2.77 -10.41 2.37
N ILE A 266 -2.68 -11.75 2.30
CA ILE A 266 -2.37 -12.59 3.46
C ILE A 266 -0.97 -12.26 3.99
N THR A 267 0.00 -12.10 3.08
CA THR A 267 1.37 -11.71 3.44
C THR A 267 1.38 -10.36 4.17
N ALA A 268 0.58 -9.39 3.73
CA ALA A 268 0.40 -8.10 4.42
C ALA A 268 -0.15 -8.23 5.83
N CYS A 269 -1.15 -9.09 6.03
CA CYS A 269 -1.67 -9.42 7.35
C CYS A 269 -0.59 -10.05 8.24
N VAL A 270 0.10 -11.08 7.76
CA VAL A 270 1.12 -11.82 8.53
C VAL A 270 2.32 -10.95 8.92
N VAL A 271 2.87 -10.18 7.97
CA VAL A 271 4.02 -9.30 8.23
C VAL A 271 3.66 -8.23 9.25
N SER A 272 2.45 -7.66 9.16
CA SER A 272 1.99 -6.64 10.10
C SER A 272 1.88 -7.18 11.52
N PHE A 273 1.39 -8.41 11.70
CA PHE A 273 1.38 -9.06 13.02
C PHE A 273 2.78 -9.22 13.58
N ARG A 274 3.69 -9.79 12.78
CA ARG A 274 5.06 -10.07 13.22
C ARG A 274 5.77 -8.81 13.68
N ALA A 275 5.71 -7.74 12.89
CA ALA A 275 6.37 -6.49 13.24
C ALA A 275 5.76 -5.84 14.48
N LEU A 276 4.46 -6.00 14.70
CA LEU A 276 3.80 -5.53 15.93
C LEU A 276 4.29 -6.29 17.19
N PHE A 277 4.35 -7.62 17.14
CA PHE A 277 4.85 -8.42 18.26
C PHE A 277 6.31 -8.11 18.59
N VAL A 278 7.17 -7.97 17.57
CA VAL A 278 8.58 -7.62 17.75
C VAL A 278 8.72 -6.22 18.39
N GLN A 279 7.89 -5.26 17.98
CA GLN A 279 7.90 -3.92 18.59
C GLN A 279 7.49 -3.97 20.06
N LYS A 280 6.46 -4.74 20.41
CA LYS A 280 6.01 -4.91 21.80
C LYS A 280 7.08 -5.56 22.68
N GLU A 281 7.76 -6.60 22.19
CA GLU A 281 8.89 -7.22 22.88
C GLU A 281 10.03 -6.23 23.12
N ARG A 282 10.37 -5.41 22.12
CA ARG A 282 11.45 -4.41 22.25
C ARG A 282 11.11 -3.33 23.28
N ILE A 283 9.87 -2.84 23.29
CA ILE A 283 9.40 -1.87 24.28
C ILE A 283 9.42 -2.48 25.69
N ALA A 284 8.92 -3.72 25.84
CA ALA A 284 8.94 -4.43 27.11
C ALA A 284 10.37 -4.69 27.62
N GLY A 285 11.31 -5.02 26.73
CA GLY A 285 12.73 -5.18 27.04
C GLY A 285 13.35 -3.88 27.57
N HIS A 286 13.18 -2.77 26.85
CA HIS A 286 13.68 -1.46 27.30
C HIS A 286 13.02 -0.97 28.59
N ALA A 287 11.73 -1.28 28.80
CA ALA A 287 11.05 -0.97 30.06
C ALA A 287 11.68 -1.73 31.24
N LYS A 288 11.97 -3.02 31.07
CA LYS A 288 12.68 -3.83 32.08
C LYS A 288 14.11 -3.35 32.33
N GLU A 289 14.87 -3.02 31.29
CA GLU A 289 16.21 -2.44 31.42
C GLU A 289 16.17 -1.11 32.18
N ARG A 290 15.21 -0.23 31.88
CA ARG A 290 15.01 1.03 32.61
C ARG A 290 14.64 0.80 34.07
N GLU A 291 13.79 -0.19 34.36
CA GLU A 291 13.44 -0.54 35.74
C GLU A 291 14.66 -1.08 36.50
N MET A 292 15.46 -1.96 35.89
CA MET A 292 16.70 -2.46 36.50
C MET A 292 17.73 -1.35 36.72
N ALA A 293 17.89 -0.43 35.76
CA ALA A 293 18.76 0.74 35.89
C ALA A 293 18.27 1.69 37.00
N ALA A 294 16.95 1.87 37.15
CA ALA A 294 16.38 2.66 38.24
C ALA A 294 16.59 2.00 39.62
N ARG A 295 16.56 0.66 39.71
CA ARG A 295 16.86 -0.08 40.95
C ARG A 295 18.33 -0.03 41.35
N HIS A 296 19.25 0.01 40.39
CA HIS A 296 20.70 0.09 40.62
C HIS A 296 21.24 1.53 40.63
N ALA A 297 20.39 2.53 40.39
CA ALA A 297 20.79 3.93 40.51
C ALA A 297 21.16 4.23 41.98
N PRO A 298 22.35 4.83 42.24
CA PRO A 298 22.77 5.12 43.61
C PRO A 298 21.76 6.03 44.29
N LYS A 299 21.27 5.62 45.47
CA LYS A 299 20.26 6.33 46.30
C LYS A 299 20.68 7.75 46.77
N GLY A 300 21.82 8.28 46.31
CA GLY A 300 22.44 9.48 46.85
C GLY A 300 22.29 10.79 46.09
N SER A 301 21.59 10.87 44.94
CA SER A 301 21.50 12.13 44.16
C SER A 301 20.09 12.59 43.76
N GLY A 302 19.05 11.88 44.21
CA GLY A 302 17.66 12.11 43.80
C GLY A 302 17.13 13.50 44.15
N PHE A 303 17.59 14.10 45.26
CA PHE A 303 17.10 15.41 45.68
C PHE A 303 17.55 16.53 44.75
N ARG A 304 18.84 16.58 44.35
CA ARG A 304 19.35 17.62 43.45
C ARG A 304 18.73 17.54 42.05
N LYS A 305 18.54 16.34 41.51
CA LYS A 305 17.89 16.18 40.19
C LYS A 305 16.39 16.50 40.25
N ARG A 306 15.69 16.12 41.33
CA ARG A 306 14.27 16.42 41.52
C ARG A 306 14.03 17.91 41.80
N ALA A 307 14.92 18.56 42.54
CA ALA A 307 14.91 20.01 42.74
C ALA A 307 15.19 20.77 41.43
N LYS A 308 16.14 20.29 40.61
CA LYS A 308 16.40 20.88 39.29
C LYS A 308 15.19 20.74 38.35
N LEU A 309 14.56 19.57 38.32
CA LEU A 309 13.34 19.35 37.51
C LEU A 309 12.16 20.19 37.99
N LEU A 310 12.00 20.33 39.32
CA LEU A 310 10.95 21.17 39.89
C LEU A 310 11.20 22.64 39.53
N HIS A 311 12.44 23.11 39.64
CA HIS A 311 12.81 24.47 39.28
C HIS A 311 12.57 24.77 37.80
N GLU A 312 12.99 23.87 36.90
CA GLU A 312 12.75 24.02 35.46
C GLU A 312 11.24 24.06 35.13
N ASN A 313 10.43 23.18 35.73
CA ASN A 313 8.97 23.21 35.55
C ASN A 313 8.33 24.49 36.11
N LEU A 314 8.82 25.02 37.23
CA LEU A 314 8.27 26.22 37.88
C LEU A 314 8.62 27.48 37.09
N VAL A 315 9.84 27.54 36.52
CA VAL A 315 10.26 28.61 35.61
C VAL A 315 9.44 28.59 34.31
N GLU A 316 9.16 27.40 33.76
CA GLU A 316 8.30 27.29 32.57
C GLU A 316 6.87 27.75 32.85
N THR A 317 6.32 27.37 34.02
CA THR A 317 4.96 27.77 34.43
C THR A 317 4.88 29.28 34.69
N LEU A 318 5.90 29.89 35.28
CA LEU A 318 5.97 31.34 35.47
C LEU A 318 6.05 32.07 34.13
N ARG A 319 6.84 31.58 33.17
CA ARG A 319 6.88 32.14 31.81
C ARG A 319 5.54 32.07 31.10
N THR A 320 4.81 30.96 31.25
CA THR A 320 3.48 30.84 30.65
C THR A 320 2.49 31.83 31.26
N LEU A 321 2.57 32.07 32.59
CA LEU A 321 1.73 33.06 33.27
C LEU A 321 2.10 34.49 32.86
N GLU A 322 3.39 34.82 32.75
CA GLU A 322 3.84 36.14 32.25
C GLU A 322 3.38 36.40 30.80
N MET A 323 3.38 35.37 29.95
CA MET A 323 2.88 35.49 28.56
C MET A 323 1.35 35.62 28.47
N GLU A 324 0.62 35.06 29.44
CA GLU A 324 -0.84 35.15 29.54
C GLU A 324 -1.26 36.53 30.08
N GLU A 325 -0.55 37.08 31.07
CA GLU A 325 -0.73 38.44 31.59
C GLU A 325 -0.38 39.52 30.53
N SER A 326 0.64 39.25 29.69
CA SER A 326 0.98 40.10 28.53
C SER A 326 -0.10 40.10 27.46
N SER A 327 -0.84 38.99 27.31
CA SER A 327 -1.93 38.87 26.34
C SER A 327 -3.22 39.52 26.85
N GLU A 328 -3.55 39.42 28.14
CA GLU A 328 -4.74 40.07 28.71
C GLU A 328 -4.63 41.61 28.80
N LEU A 329 -3.43 42.17 29.01
CA LEU A 329 -3.23 43.63 29.01
C LEU A 329 -3.46 44.26 27.62
N SER A 330 -3.46 43.46 26.54
CA SER A 330 -3.71 43.93 25.16
C SER A 330 -5.20 43.95 24.75
N VAL A 331 -6.12 43.48 25.62
CA VAL A 331 -7.54 43.24 25.27
C VAL A 331 -8.53 44.10 26.08
N LEU A 332 -8.08 45.06 26.90
CA LEU A 332 -9.01 45.99 27.56
C LEU A 332 -9.58 47.02 26.55
N PRO A 333 -10.91 47.13 26.38
CA PRO A 333 -11.53 48.12 25.50
C PRO A 333 -11.36 49.54 26.07
N MET A 334 -10.96 50.47 25.21
CA MET A 334 -11.00 51.91 25.49
C MET A 334 -12.46 52.36 25.76
N PRO A 335 -12.71 53.18 26.79
CA PRO A 335 -13.99 53.87 26.92
C PRO A 335 -14.02 55.10 26.01
N ASP A 336 -15.12 55.24 25.26
CA ASP A 336 -15.44 56.43 24.46
C ASP A 336 -15.59 57.67 25.35
N ALA A 337 -14.80 58.70 25.06
CA ALA A 337 -15.04 60.05 25.56
C ALA A 337 -14.67 61.09 24.49
N SER A 338 -15.67 61.53 23.75
CA SER A 338 -15.64 62.82 23.08
C SER A 338 -15.69 63.94 24.11
N ALA A 339 -14.62 64.73 24.26
CA ALA A 339 -14.68 66.21 24.40
C ALA A 339 -13.31 66.84 24.72
N SER A 340 -12.98 67.87 23.93
CA SER A 340 -12.15 69.06 24.21
C SER A 340 -10.62 68.94 24.43
N SER A 341 -9.90 69.66 23.54
CA SER A 341 -8.52 70.17 23.64
C SER A 341 -8.29 71.04 24.91
N PRO A 342 -7.04 71.35 25.38
CA PRO A 342 -5.91 71.86 24.58
C PRO A 342 -4.48 71.35 24.90
N LYS A 343 -3.56 71.54 23.94
CA LYS A 343 -2.06 71.46 24.02
C LYS A 343 -1.46 72.48 25.04
N PRO A 344 -0.13 72.64 25.29
CA PRO A 344 1.11 71.99 24.76
C PRO A 344 2.28 71.72 25.77
N ASN A 345 3.28 70.88 25.40
CA ASN A 345 4.75 71.14 25.55
C ASN A 345 5.58 69.90 25.08
N ARG A 346 6.38 69.96 24.00
CA ARG A 346 7.87 70.16 23.95
C ARG A 346 8.63 69.41 25.05
N ARG A 347 9.59 68.51 24.80
CA ARG A 347 10.73 68.53 23.86
C ARG A 347 11.34 67.09 23.69
N PRO A 348 12.27 66.88 22.74
CA PRO A 348 12.69 65.59 22.16
C PRO A 348 13.93 64.98 22.83
N ILE A 349 14.40 63.81 22.37
CA ILE A 349 15.78 63.53 21.90
C ILE A 349 15.93 62.03 21.54
N ASN A 350 16.39 61.79 20.31
CA ASN A 350 17.28 60.75 19.72
C ASN A 350 17.36 59.34 20.34
N GLY A 351 17.53 58.26 19.57
CA GLY A 351 17.93 58.09 18.18
C GLY A 351 18.43 56.65 17.93
N TYR A 352 18.71 56.35 16.65
CA TYR A 352 19.25 55.12 16.04
C TYR A 352 18.20 54.03 15.72
N ASP A 353 17.73 53.94 14.45
CA ASP A 353 18.36 53.32 13.26
C ASP A 353 18.52 51.78 13.44
N GLU A 354 18.10 50.87 12.56
CA GLU A 354 17.74 50.96 11.14
C GLU A 354 16.88 49.73 10.77
N HIS A 355 15.98 49.91 9.80
CA HIS A 355 15.09 48.91 9.25
C HIS A 355 15.77 48.02 8.20
N LEU A 356 15.44 46.73 8.25
CA LEU A 356 15.69 45.71 7.23
C LEU A 356 14.61 45.82 6.12
N LEU A 357 15.01 46.07 4.87
CA LEU A 357 14.22 45.82 3.64
C LEU A 357 13.88 44.31 3.55
N ILE A 358 12.67 43.80 3.26
CA ILE A 358 11.69 43.98 2.16
C ILE A 358 12.20 43.53 0.77
N VAL A 359 11.74 42.32 0.40
CA VAL A 359 11.31 41.81 -0.94
C VAL A 359 12.36 41.30 -1.93
N MET A 360 12.39 39.97 -2.11
CA MET A 360 11.92 39.28 -3.33
C MET A 360 11.62 37.80 -3.05
#